data_AF-U9USH3-F1
#
_entry.id   AF-U9USH3-F1
#
_cell.length_a   1.000
_cell.length_b   1.000
_cell.length_c   1.000
_cell.angle_alpha   90.00
_cell.angle_beta   90.00
_cell.angle_gamma   90.00
#
_symmetry.space_group_name_H-M   'P 1'
#
loop_
_entity.id
_entity.type
_entity.pdbx_description
1 polymer ?
#
loop_
_entity_poly.entity_id
_entity_poly.type
_entity_poly.pdbx_seq_one_letter_code
_entity_poly.pdbx_strand_id
1 'polypeptide(L)'
;MNNFKKIFEQLNVLESVHVVHCSSLSDFIQQIITLTKPFKLKSLFINEILQIESSIQLLLQKSGDYLENFGYRFDLDYNLSLKKQQLLELITKYCKNIKFLDLYGIDNLIIYPIINLIENVKQNLSYLSISTCNNNPLTWEDYFYSSYGDTECSSIILQNLGQTLPSKLEYLHLSLHHIKTRKVKIFYPL
;
A
#
# COMPACT_ATOMS: atom_id res chain seq x y z
N MET A 1 15.43 -20.17 -7.70
CA MET A 1 13.97 -20.48 -7.71
C MET A 1 13.54 -20.91 -9.12
N ASN A 2 14.05 -22.05 -9.64
CA ASN A 2 14.08 -22.32 -11.11
C ASN A 2 12.93 -23.18 -11.68
N ASN A 3 11.84 -23.43 -10.94
CA ASN A 3 10.77 -24.31 -11.43
C ASN A 3 9.35 -23.71 -11.36
N PHE A 4 9.22 -22.45 -10.94
CA PHE A 4 7.91 -21.84 -10.70
C PHE A 4 7.11 -21.71 -11.99
N LYS A 5 7.74 -21.21 -13.06
CA LYS A 5 7.10 -21.13 -14.40
C LYS A 5 6.55 -22.48 -14.86
N LYS A 6 7.35 -23.54 -14.75
CA LYS A 6 6.96 -24.89 -15.19
C LYS A 6 5.76 -25.41 -14.40
N ILE A 7 5.76 -25.22 -13.09
CA ILE A 7 4.66 -25.61 -12.21
C ILE A 7 3.40 -24.82 -12.58
N PHE A 8 3.50 -23.50 -12.74
CA PHE A 8 2.38 -22.64 -13.10
C PHE A 8 1.76 -23.00 -14.46
N GLU A 9 2.59 -23.31 -15.45
CA GLU A 9 2.11 -23.74 -16.77
C GLU A 9 1.42 -25.11 -16.74
N GLN A 10 1.58 -25.91 -15.68
CA GLN A 10 0.84 -27.16 -15.49
C GLN A 10 -0.50 -26.96 -14.79
N LEU A 11 -0.71 -25.82 -14.10
CA LEU A 11 -1.97 -25.51 -13.45
C LEU A 11 -3.00 -25.03 -14.51
N ASN A 12 -4.15 -25.69 -14.55
CA ASN A 12 -5.22 -25.41 -15.53
C ASN A 12 -6.45 -24.75 -14.91
N VAL A 13 -6.62 -24.83 -13.59
CA VAL A 13 -7.84 -24.42 -12.87
C VAL A 13 -7.56 -23.38 -11.78
N LEU A 14 -6.37 -22.78 -11.79
CA LEU A 14 -5.98 -21.84 -10.75
C LEU A 14 -6.82 -20.55 -10.87
N GLU A 15 -7.65 -20.28 -9.86
CA GLU A 15 -8.54 -19.13 -9.85
C GLU A 15 -7.78 -17.83 -9.54
N SER A 16 -6.94 -17.86 -8.50
CA SER A 16 -6.18 -16.69 -8.06
C SER A 16 -4.85 -17.06 -7.42
N VAL A 17 -3.97 -16.07 -7.38
CA VAL A 17 -2.66 -16.12 -6.72
C VAL A 17 -2.59 -15.04 -5.67
N HIS A 18 -1.94 -15.38 -4.55
CA HIS A 18 -1.74 -14.49 -3.43
C HIS A 18 -0.24 -14.45 -3.13
N VAL A 19 0.36 -13.25 -3.12
CA VAL A 19 1.78 -13.04 -2.81
C VAL A 19 1.86 -12.24 -1.53
N VAL A 20 2.45 -12.82 -0.50
CA VAL A 20 2.55 -12.22 0.84
C VAL A 20 3.99 -12.34 1.33
N HIS A 21 4.60 -11.21 1.68
CA HIS A 21 5.95 -11.11 2.25
C HIS A 21 7.03 -11.86 1.44
N CYS A 22 7.02 -11.70 0.11
CA CYS A 22 7.98 -12.37 -0.77
C CYS A 22 9.30 -11.58 -0.83
N SER A 23 10.36 -12.14 -0.24
CA SER A 23 11.71 -11.55 -0.26
C SER A 23 12.40 -11.59 -1.64
N SER A 24 11.89 -12.40 -2.58
CA SER A 24 12.42 -12.55 -3.94
C SER A 24 11.40 -12.11 -4.99
N LEU A 25 10.70 -11.00 -4.72
CA LEU A 25 9.62 -10.51 -5.56
C LEU A 25 10.07 -10.23 -7.00
N SER A 26 11.29 -9.70 -7.22
CA SER A 26 11.83 -9.45 -8.57
C SER A 26 11.90 -10.73 -9.40
N ASP A 27 12.52 -11.78 -8.85
CA ASP A 27 12.67 -13.07 -9.52
C ASP A 27 11.34 -13.75 -9.78
N PHE A 28 10.41 -13.59 -8.83
CA PHE A 28 9.04 -14.05 -8.98
C PHE A 28 8.36 -13.36 -10.17
N ILE A 29 8.39 -12.02 -10.21
CA ILE A 29 7.76 -11.24 -11.27
C ILE A 29 8.33 -11.62 -12.65
N GLN A 30 9.65 -11.74 -12.77
CA GLN A 30 10.29 -12.13 -14.03
C GLN A 30 9.77 -13.49 -14.55
N GLN A 31 9.47 -14.43 -13.66
CA GLN A 31 8.84 -15.69 -14.06
C GLN A 31 7.37 -15.49 -14.47
N ILE A 32 6.61 -14.69 -13.73
CA ILE A 32 5.18 -14.41 -14.00
C ILE A 32 4.95 -13.71 -15.34
N ILE A 33 5.75 -12.68 -15.65
CA ILE A 33 5.54 -11.91 -16.88
C ILE A 33 5.71 -12.78 -18.12
N THR A 34 6.57 -13.82 -18.06
CA THR A 34 6.81 -14.76 -19.16
C THR A 34 5.84 -15.94 -19.23
N LEU A 35 4.84 -16.00 -18.34
CA LEU A 35 3.78 -17.01 -18.42
C LEU A 35 2.90 -16.76 -19.65
N THR A 36 2.63 -17.83 -20.40
CA THR A 36 1.72 -17.82 -21.55
C THR A 36 0.26 -17.89 -21.13
N LYS A 37 -0.02 -18.54 -20.00
CA LYS A 37 -1.35 -18.60 -19.40
C LYS A 37 -1.74 -17.32 -18.66
N PRO A 38 -3.05 -17.02 -18.56
CA PRO A 38 -3.56 -15.93 -17.72
C PRO A 38 -3.08 -16.08 -16.28
N PHE A 39 -2.61 -14.98 -15.70
CA PHE A 39 -2.18 -14.90 -14.30
C PHE A 39 -3.04 -13.88 -13.56
N LYS A 40 -3.76 -14.34 -12.55
CA LYS A 40 -4.70 -13.53 -11.76
C LYS A 40 -4.16 -13.35 -10.33
N LEU A 41 -3.46 -12.24 -10.11
CA LEU A 41 -3.00 -11.86 -8.78
C LEU A 41 -4.14 -11.19 -8.00
N LYS A 42 -4.61 -11.82 -6.94
CA LYS A 42 -5.71 -11.32 -6.10
C LYS A 42 -5.23 -10.60 -4.84
N SER A 43 -4.04 -10.94 -4.37
CA SER A 43 -3.43 -10.30 -3.20
C SER A 43 -1.94 -10.06 -3.38
N LEU A 44 -1.49 -8.87 -2.97
CA LEU A 44 -0.10 -8.46 -2.99
C LEU A 44 0.25 -7.71 -1.70
N PHE A 45 1.05 -8.34 -0.84
CA PHE A 45 1.57 -7.75 0.40
C PHE A 45 3.10 -7.75 0.36
N ILE A 46 3.70 -6.57 0.37
CA ILE A 46 5.13 -6.37 0.15
C ILE A 46 5.73 -5.60 1.34
N ASN A 47 6.97 -5.95 1.70
CA ASN A 47 7.68 -5.32 2.82
C ASN A 47 8.90 -4.49 2.38
N GLU A 48 9.38 -4.65 1.14
CA GLU A 48 10.63 -4.03 0.67
C GLU A 48 10.55 -3.74 -0.85
N ILE A 49 11.04 -2.58 -1.29
CA ILE A 49 11.22 -2.25 -2.72
C ILE A 49 12.71 -2.35 -3.09
N LEU A 50 13.16 -3.52 -3.52
CA LEU A 50 14.56 -3.77 -3.87
C LEU A 50 14.84 -3.71 -5.39
N GLN A 51 14.54 -2.58 -6.06
CA GLN A 51 14.91 -2.25 -7.46
C GLN A 51 13.96 -2.70 -8.60
N ILE A 52 12.66 -2.43 -8.47
CA ILE A 52 11.64 -3.09 -9.31
C ILE A 52 10.65 -2.13 -9.98
N GLU A 53 11.03 -0.91 -10.34
CA GLU A 53 10.07 0.00 -11.02
C GLU A 53 9.46 -0.66 -12.28
N SER A 54 10.31 -1.18 -13.17
CA SER A 54 9.85 -1.79 -14.42
C SER A 54 9.10 -3.10 -14.20
N SER A 55 9.55 -3.97 -13.29
CA SER A 55 8.90 -5.28 -13.14
C SER A 55 7.59 -5.19 -12.35
N ILE A 56 7.50 -4.37 -11.29
CA ILE A 56 6.22 -4.14 -10.58
C ILE A 56 5.21 -3.52 -11.54
N GLN A 57 5.62 -2.55 -12.36
CA GLN A 57 4.73 -1.99 -13.36
C GLN A 57 4.18 -3.07 -14.31
N LEU A 58 5.03 -3.96 -14.83
CA LEU A 58 4.59 -5.07 -15.70
C LEU A 58 3.65 -6.05 -14.97
N LEU A 59 3.91 -6.35 -13.70
CA LEU A 59 3.03 -7.18 -12.88
C LEU A 59 1.64 -6.54 -12.75
N LEU A 60 1.59 -5.25 -12.43
CA LEU A 60 0.34 -4.51 -12.25
C LEU A 60 -0.40 -4.29 -13.57
N GLN A 61 0.31 -4.12 -14.69
CA GLN A 61 -0.33 -4.10 -16.01
C GLN A 61 -0.99 -5.45 -16.36
N LYS A 62 -0.37 -6.56 -15.96
CA LYS A 62 -0.88 -7.91 -16.26
C LYS A 62 -2.01 -8.33 -15.31
N SER A 63 -2.02 -7.85 -14.07
CA SER A 63 -2.91 -8.37 -13.03
C SER A 63 -3.62 -7.35 -12.15
N GLY A 64 -3.44 -6.05 -12.39
CA GLY A 64 -4.01 -4.97 -11.56
C GLY A 64 -5.54 -5.02 -11.48
N ASP A 65 -6.22 -5.39 -12.56
CA ASP A 65 -7.69 -5.55 -12.59
C ASP A 65 -8.19 -6.68 -11.69
N TYR A 66 -7.35 -7.67 -11.37
CA TYR A 66 -7.70 -8.77 -10.47
C TYR A 66 -7.33 -8.51 -9.01
N LEU A 67 -6.56 -7.45 -8.74
CA LEU A 67 -6.03 -7.19 -7.42
C LEU A 67 -7.11 -6.63 -6.50
N GLU A 68 -7.48 -7.42 -5.49
CA GLU A 68 -8.48 -7.05 -4.50
C GLU A 68 -7.87 -6.68 -3.14
N ASN A 69 -6.64 -7.13 -2.87
CA ASN A 69 -6.00 -6.93 -1.57
C ASN A 69 -4.58 -6.41 -1.78
N PHE A 70 -4.28 -5.27 -1.18
CA PHE A 70 -2.94 -4.68 -1.25
C PHE A 70 -2.48 -4.27 0.14
N GLY A 71 -1.22 -4.58 0.44
CA GLY A 71 -0.59 -4.06 1.63
C GLY A 71 0.89 -3.76 1.48
N TYR A 72 1.34 -2.76 2.23
CA TYR A 72 2.72 -2.29 2.16
C TYR A 72 3.23 -1.74 3.51
N ARG A 73 4.46 -2.12 3.85
CA ARG A 73 5.19 -1.58 5.02
C ARG A 73 6.23 -0.55 4.58
N PHE A 74 5.89 0.73 4.71
CA PHE A 74 6.76 1.86 4.33
C PHE A 74 7.88 2.15 5.34
N ASP A 75 7.78 1.65 6.56
CA ASP A 75 8.74 1.86 7.64
C ASP A 75 10.05 1.08 7.48
N LEU A 76 10.10 0.10 6.57
CA LEU A 76 11.28 -0.75 6.35
C LEU A 76 12.25 -0.20 5.29
N ASP A 77 11.78 0.74 4.46
CA ASP A 77 12.55 1.31 3.35
C ASP A 77 12.98 2.76 3.61
N TYR A 78 14.03 2.92 4.41
CA TYR A 78 14.64 4.23 4.67
C TYR A 78 15.31 4.76 3.38
N ASN A 79 15.09 6.04 3.06
CA ASN A 79 15.66 6.74 1.88
C ASN A 79 15.13 6.34 0.49
N LEU A 80 13.98 5.65 0.39
CA LEU A 80 13.37 5.28 -0.89
C LEU A 80 12.08 6.06 -1.21
N SER A 81 11.96 7.30 -0.75
CA SER A 81 10.72 8.10 -0.83
C SER A 81 10.16 8.21 -2.26
N LEU A 82 11.02 8.42 -3.26
CA LEU A 82 10.60 8.47 -4.68
C LEU A 82 9.97 7.14 -5.13
N LYS A 83 10.57 6.01 -4.75
CA LYS A 83 10.06 4.68 -5.12
C LYS A 83 8.73 4.36 -4.44
N LYS A 84 8.56 4.80 -3.19
CA LYS A 84 7.28 4.66 -2.47
C LYS A 84 6.17 5.44 -3.18
N GLN A 85 6.45 6.67 -3.61
CA GLN A 85 5.49 7.49 -4.38
C GLN A 85 5.14 6.84 -5.71
N GLN A 86 6.14 6.42 -6.50
CA GLN A 86 5.92 5.76 -7.78
C GLN A 86 5.13 4.45 -7.64
N LEU A 87 5.41 3.64 -6.61
CA LEU A 87 4.63 2.44 -6.32
C LEU A 87 3.14 2.81 -6.12
N LEU A 88 2.87 3.80 -5.29
CA LEU A 88 1.50 4.26 -5.03
C LEU A 88 0.81 4.80 -6.30
N GLU A 89 1.53 5.52 -7.15
CA GLU A 89 1.03 5.98 -8.46
C GLU A 89 0.70 4.80 -9.39
N LEU A 90 1.57 3.80 -9.46
CA LEU A 90 1.34 2.58 -10.26
C LEU A 90 0.14 1.79 -9.75
N ILE A 91 0.01 1.60 -8.42
CA ILE A 91 -1.13 0.92 -7.81
C ILE A 91 -2.41 1.71 -8.11
N THR A 92 -2.40 3.03 -7.92
CA THR A 92 -3.55 3.90 -8.23
C THR A 92 -3.95 3.81 -9.70
N LYS A 93 -2.96 3.77 -10.61
CA LYS A 93 -3.18 3.70 -12.05
C LYS A 93 -3.80 2.36 -12.48
N TYR A 94 -3.25 1.24 -12.03
CA TYR A 94 -3.56 -0.09 -12.56
C TYR A 94 -4.54 -0.91 -11.72
N CYS A 95 -4.74 -0.57 -10.43
CA CYS A 95 -5.54 -1.39 -9.51
C CYS A 95 -6.83 -0.65 -9.13
N LYS A 96 -7.94 -0.94 -9.79
CA LYS A 96 -9.25 -0.28 -9.53
C LYS A 96 -10.16 -1.07 -8.59
N ASN A 97 -9.88 -2.35 -8.37
CA ASN A 97 -10.76 -3.29 -7.66
C ASN A 97 -10.31 -3.61 -6.23
N ILE A 98 -9.46 -2.77 -5.64
CA ILE A 98 -8.97 -2.96 -4.27
C ILE A 98 -10.15 -2.87 -3.30
N LYS A 99 -10.35 -3.93 -2.54
CA LYS A 99 -11.33 -4.07 -1.45
C LYS A 99 -10.68 -3.96 -0.08
N PHE A 100 -9.44 -4.44 0.05
CA PHE A 100 -8.66 -4.38 1.28
C PHE A 100 -7.34 -3.65 1.06
N LEU A 101 -7.12 -2.61 1.86
CA LEU A 101 -5.91 -1.80 1.85
C LEU A 101 -5.29 -1.80 3.25
N ASP A 102 -4.04 -2.29 3.36
CA ASP A 102 -3.29 -2.37 4.61
C ASP A 102 -1.93 -1.65 4.51
N LEU A 103 -1.85 -0.44 5.03
CA LEU A 103 -0.70 0.45 4.84
C LEU A 103 -0.09 0.81 6.19
N TYR A 104 1.20 0.52 6.36
CA TYR A 104 1.92 0.75 7.60
C TYR A 104 3.13 1.67 7.39
N GLY A 105 3.44 2.53 8.36
CA GLY A 105 4.62 3.39 8.32
C GLY A 105 4.47 4.64 7.47
N ILE A 106 3.26 5.20 7.39
CA ILE A 106 2.97 6.36 6.54
C ILE A 106 3.61 7.63 7.09
N ASP A 107 4.43 8.28 6.26
CA ASP A 107 5.11 9.55 6.52
C ASP A 107 4.55 10.70 5.65
N ASN A 108 5.03 11.91 5.91
CA ASN A 108 4.57 13.14 5.25
C ASN A 108 4.86 13.13 3.73
N LEU A 109 5.80 12.32 3.24
CA LEU A 109 6.20 12.29 1.84
C LEU A 109 5.23 11.49 0.98
N ILE A 110 4.52 10.52 1.57
CA ILE A 110 3.62 9.61 0.83
C ILE A 110 2.14 9.77 1.18
N ILE A 111 1.80 10.68 2.11
CA ILE A 111 0.43 10.87 2.57
C ILE A 111 -0.55 11.25 1.44
N TYR A 112 -0.18 12.20 0.57
CA TYR A 112 -1.06 12.62 -0.53
C TYR A 112 -1.25 11.52 -1.59
N PRO A 113 -0.19 10.81 -2.03
CA PRO A 113 -0.36 9.60 -2.84
C PRO A 113 -1.29 8.56 -2.22
N ILE A 114 -1.24 8.35 -0.91
CA ILE A 114 -2.16 7.42 -0.21
C ILE A 114 -3.60 7.91 -0.23
N ILE A 115 -3.83 9.20 0.02
CA ILE A 115 -5.17 9.79 -0.05
C ILE A 115 -5.74 9.62 -1.46
N ASN A 116 -4.94 9.89 -2.50
CA ASN A 116 -5.34 9.70 -3.89
C ASN A 116 -5.66 8.23 -4.20
N LEU A 117 -4.87 7.29 -3.67
CA LEU A 117 -5.14 5.85 -3.81
C LEU A 117 -6.50 5.48 -3.19
N ILE A 118 -6.75 5.89 -1.94
CA ILE A 118 -8.01 5.62 -1.22
C ILE A 118 -9.19 6.17 -2.00
N GLU A 119 -9.10 7.43 -2.44
CA GLU A 119 -10.15 8.09 -3.23
C GLU A 119 -10.42 7.34 -4.55
N ASN A 120 -9.37 6.88 -5.22
CA ASN A 120 -9.48 6.13 -6.47
C ASN A 120 -10.16 4.76 -6.31
N VAL A 121 -9.99 4.09 -5.16
CA VAL A 121 -10.56 2.75 -4.91
C VAL A 121 -11.82 2.76 -4.04
N LYS A 122 -12.28 3.95 -3.61
CA LYS A 122 -13.36 4.12 -2.63
C LYS A 122 -14.64 3.32 -2.94
N GLN A 123 -15.01 3.18 -4.21
CA GLN A 123 -16.25 2.48 -4.58
C GLN A 123 -16.23 0.97 -4.26
N ASN A 124 -15.03 0.38 -4.18
CA ASN A 124 -14.79 -1.04 -3.93
C ASN A 124 -14.20 -1.31 -2.54
N LEU A 125 -13.58 -0.30 -1.91
CA LEU A 125 -12.90 -0.41 -0.63
C LEU A 125 -13.88 -0.75 0.50
N SER A 126 -13.68 -1.91 1.12
CA SER A 126 -14.49 -2.43 2.22
C SER A 126 -13.70 -2.54 3.53
N TYR A 127 -12.37 -2.68 3.44
CA TYR A 127 -11.48 -2.85 4.59
C TYR A 127 -10.29 -1.88 4.45
N LEU A 128 -10.09 -1.03 5.45
CA LEU A 128 -8.99 -0.07 5.49
C LEU A 128 -8.22 -0.19 6.81
N SER A 129 -6.92 -0.45 6.70
CA SER A 129 -5.97 -0.44 7.82
C SER A 129 -4.83 0.54 7.49
N ILE A 130 -4.64 1.52 8.35
CA ILE A 130 -3.67 2.61 8.17
C ILE A 130 -2.90 2.78 9.48
N SER A 131 -1.57 2.74 9.40
CA SER A 131 -0.67 3.17 10.47
C SER A 131 0.29 4.24 9.99
N THR A 132 0.37 5.35 10.72
CA THR A 132 1.42 6.35 10.52
C THR A 132 2.75 5.83 11.06
N CYS A 133 3.87 6.36 10.53
CA CYS A 133 5.17 6.13 11.15
C CYS A 133 5.21 6.75 12.55
N ASN A 134 5.76 6.00 13.51
CA ASN A 134 6.10 6.58 14.79
C ASN A 134 7.48 7.21 14.64
N ASN A 135 7.54 8.53 14.51
CA ASN A 135 8.81 9.26 14.53
C ASN A 135 9.34 9.37 15.95
N ASN A 136 9.32 8.26 16.70
CA ASN A 136 10.02 8.17 17.97
C ASN A 136 11.50 8.29 17.63
N PRO A 137 12.15 9.37 18.02
CA PRO A 137 13.51 9.63 17.61
C PRO A 137 14.42 8.58 18.25
N LEU A 138 15.07 7.77 17.42
CA LEU A 138 16.05 6.78 17.87
C LEU A 138 17.36 7.46 18.33
N THR A 139 17.56 8.71 17.89
CA THR A 139 18.71 9.55 18.23
C THR A 139 18.29 10.95 18.70
N TRP A 140 19.19 11.66 19.39
CA TRP A 140 18.94 13.05 19.82
C TRP A 140 18.75 14.00 18.62
N GLU A 141 19.37 13.71 17.48
CA GLU A 141 19.19 14.48 16.23
C GLU A 141 17.78 14.29 15.67
N ASP A 142 17.26 13.06 15.66
CA ASP A 142 15.87 12.78 15.27
C ASP A 142 14.88 13.52 16.18
N TYR A 143 15.21 13.70 17.47
CA TYR A 143 14.36 14.43 18.43
C TYR A 143 14.31 15.92 18.08
N PHE A 144 15.44 16.48 17.67
CA PHE A 144 15.53 17.88 17.26
C PHE A 144 14.69 18.17 16.01
N TYR A 145 14.74 17.27 15.01
CA TYR A 145 13.95 17.41 13.77
C TYR A 145 12.47 17.04 13.92
N SER A 146 12.12 16.03 14.73
CA SER A 146 10.71 15.65 14.98
C SER A 146 9.96 16.68 15.81
N SER A 147 10.64 17.44 16.67
CA SER A 147 10.03 18.49 17.50
C SER A 147 9.50 19.70 16.70
N TYR A 148 9.95 19.91 15.46
CA TYR A 148 9.60 21.07 14.65
C TYR A 148 8.64 20.80 13.48
N GLY A 149 8.34 19.54 13.12
CA GLY A 149 7.63 19.25 11.86
C GLY A 149 6.62 18.10 11.81
N ASP A 150 6.59 17.17 12.78
CA ASP A 150 5.98 15.84 12.55
C ASP A 150 4.52 15.64 13.00
N THR A 151 3.79 16.73 13.24
CA THR A 151 2.40 16.66 13.73
C THR A 151 1.32 16.66 12.63
N GLU A 152 1.72 16.63 11.36
CA GLU A 152 0.78 16.80 10.24
C GLU A 152 0.17 15.50 9.72
N CYS A 153 0.95 14.42 9.59
CA CYS A 153 0.51 13.18 8.94
C CYS A 153 -0.80 12.60 9.49
N SER A 154 -0.84 12.25 10.78
CA SER A 154 -2.04 11.72 11.43
C SER A 154 -3.23 12.67 11.34
N SER A 155 -2.96 13.98 11.40
CA SER A 155 -3.99 15.01 11.29
C SER A 155 -4.59 15.06 9.88
N ILE A 156 -3.74 15.05 8.85
CA ILE A 156 -4.15 15.10 7.45
C ILE A 156 -4.92 13.81 7.11
N ILE A 157 -4.46 12.64 7.56
CA ILE A 157 -5.19 11.37 7.37
C ILE A 157 -6.59 11.47 7.94
N LEU A 158 -6.73 11.85 9.22
CA LEU A 158 -8.04 11.97 9.85
C LEU A 158 -8.96 12.95 9.11
N GLN A 159 -8.43 14.12 8.72
CA GLN A 159 -9.23 15.14 8.05
C GLN A 159 -9.70 14.69 6.66
N ASN A 160 -8.85 14.01 5.90
CA ASN A 160 -9.23 13.49 4.57
C ASN A 160 -10.18 12.31 4.68
N LEU A 161 -9.91 11.34 5.57
CA LEU A 161 -10.80 10.19 5.77
C LEU A 161 -12.20 10.63 6.21
N GLY A 162 -12.33 11.64 7.05
CA GLY A 162 -13.65 12.20 7.42
C GLY A 162 -14.49 12.67 6.24
N GLN A 163 -13.88 12.91 5.07
CA GLN A 163 -14.56 13.34 3.84
C GLN A 163 -14.64 12.25 2.77
N THR A 164 -13.70 11.30 2.75
CA THR A 164 -13.51 10.35 1.64
C THR A 164 -13.85 8.90 1.97
N LEU A 165 -14.14 8.56 3.23
CA LEU A 165 -14.49 7.19 3.61
C LEU A 165 -15.72 6.71 2.83
N PRO A 166 -15.66 5.53 2.18
CA PRO A 166 -16.78 5.03 1.41
C PRO A 166 -17.90 4.53 2.32
N SER A 167 -19.14 4.67 1.87
CA SER A 167 -20.33 4.21 2.61
C SER A 167 -20.39 2.70 2.82
N LYS A 168 -19.62 1.93 2.06
CA LYS A 168 -19.52 0.45 2.15
C LYS A 168 -18.42 -0.04 3.07
N LEU A 169 -17.71 0.84 3.79
CA LEU A 169 -16.60 0.43 4.63
C LEU A 169 -17.10 -0.44 5.80
N GLU A 170 -16.63 -1.67 5.86
CA GLU A 170 -16.98 -2.66 6.88
C GLU A 170 -15.96 -2.70 8.02
N TYR A 171 -14.70 -2.34 7.73
CA TYR A 171 -13.61 -2.35 8.69
C TYR A 171 -12.71 -1.12 8.53
N LEU A 172 -12.42 -0.49 9.68
CA LEU A 172 -11.47 0.60 9.78
C LEU A 172 -10.54 0.38 10.96
N HIS A 173 -9.24 0.31 10.68
CA HIS A 173 -8.18 0.31 11.68
C HIS A 173 -7.26 1.51 11.47
N LEU A 174 -7.08 2.29 12.52
CA LEU A 174 -6.26 3.51 12.52
C LEU A 174 -5.27 3.45 13.68
N SER A 175 -3.99 3.32 13.36
CA SER A 175 -2.86 3.44 14.29
C SER A 175 -2.14 4.76 14.04
N LEU A 176 -2.55 5.80 14.76
CA LEU A 176 -2.15 7.18 14.50
C LEU A 176 -1.38 7.78 15.67
N HIS A 177 -0.30 8.51 15.39
CA HIS A 177 0.56 9.12 16.42
C HIS A 177 0.35 10.65 16.52
N HIS A 178 0.60 11.23 17.69
CA HIS A 178 0.65 12.69 17.93
C HIS A 178 -0.57 13.52 17.48
N ILE A 179 -1.79 13.00 17.66
CA ILE A 179 -3.03 13.73 17.30
C ILE A 179 -3.33 14.83 18.32
N LYS A 180 -3.50 16.07 17.86
CA LYS A 180 -4.02 17.18 18.69
C LYS A 180 -5.54 17.03 18.85
N THR A 181 -6.03 17.01 20.10
CA THR A 181 -7.43 16.78 20.50
C THR A 181 -8.48 17.61 19.75
N ARG A 182 -8.16 18.83 19.31
CA ARG A 182 -9.10 19.68 18.54
C ARG A 182 -9.43 19.12 17.15
N LYS A 183 -8.58 18.27 16.56
CA LYS A 183 -8.76 17.72 15.20
C LYS A 183 -9.60 16.44 15.16
N VAL A 184 -9.79 15.76 16.31
CA VAL A 184 -10.61 14.54 16.39
C VAL A 184 -12.10 14.84 16.15
N LYS A 185 -12.57 16.04 16.51
CA LYS A 185 -13.97 16.45 16.32
C LYS A 185 -14.42 16.50 14.85
N ILE A 186 -13.48 16.53 13.91
CA ILE A 186 -13.77 16.59 12.46
C ILE A 186 -14.13 15.19 11.91
N PHE A 187 -13.76 14.11 12.62
CA PHE A 187 -13.93 12.73 12.14
C PHE A 187 -15.32 12.15 12.40
N TYR A 188 -16.17 12.82 13.19
CA TYR A 188 -17.56 12.40 13.39
C TYR A 188 -18.46 13.10 12.37
N PRO A 189 -19.09 12.36 11.44
CA PRO A 189 -20.18 12.93 10.66
C PRO A 189 -21.35 13.18 11.62
N LEU A 190 -21.90 14.40 11.60
CA LEU A 190 -23.22 14.69 12.15
C LEU A 190 -24.31 14.07 11.28
#